data_AF-A0A0G1G429-F1
#
_entry.id   AF-A0A0G1G429-F1
#
_cell.length_a   1.000
_cell.length_b   1.000
_cell.length_c   1.000
_cell.angle_alpha   90.00
_cell.angle_beta   90.00
_cell.angle_gamma   90.00
#
_symmetry.space_group_name_H-M   'P 1'
#
loop_
_entity.id
_entity.type
_entity.pdbx_description
1 polymer ?
#
loop_
_entity_poly.entity_id
_entity_poly.type
_entity_poly.pdbx_seq_one_letter_code
_entity_poly.pdbx_strand_id
1 'polypeptide(L)'
;MYILRMSLKEKIVKEALVQKDLKAKHLPISAEHKKYARLAGMIIAIVSGLGCGIILLISYTSDRIFVFAILFTGVLALIGFAQFVSGRHILTRR
;
A
#
# COMPACT_ATOMS: atom_id res chain seq x y z
N MET A 1 21.73 26.80 8.27
CA MET A 1 20.91 26.13 7.24
C MET A 1 20.17 24.99 7.93
N TYR A 2 18.94 25.24 8.41
CA TYR A 2 18.17 24.24 9.13
C TYR A 2 17.69 23.17 8.15
N ILE A 3 18.26 21.97 8.25
CA ILE A 3 17.74 20.78 7.61
C ILE A 3 16.43 20.46 8.33
N LEU A 4 15.32 21.03 7.83
CA LEU A 4 13.98 20.71 8.32
C LEU A 4 13.82 19.20 8.16
N ARG A 5 13.89 18.45 9.26
CA ARG A 5 13.61 17.01 9.28
C ARG A 5 12.14 16.82 8.94
N MET A 6 11.83 16.79 7.65
CA MET A 6 10.49 16.44 7.17
C MET A 6 10.12 15.07 7.70
N SER A 7 8.96 14.99 8.33
CA SER A 7 8.37 13.76 8.84
C SER A 7 8.09 12.78 7.69
N LEU A 8 8.01 11.49 8.01
CA LEU A 8 7.64 10.44 7.03
C LEU A 8 6.31 10.74 6.33
N LYS A 9 5.34 11.29 7.07
CA LYS A 9 4.03 11.68 6.53
C LYS A 9 4.16 12.77 5.46
N GLU A 10 4.95 13.81 5.72
CA GLU A 10 5.17 14.91 4.76
C GLU A 10 5.87 14.43 3.49
N LYS A 11 6.81 13.48 3.61
CA LYS A 11 7.47 12.88 2.44
C LYS A 11 6.49 12.12 1.55
N ILE A 12 5.60 11.34 2.15
CA ILE A 12 4.56 10.58 1.41
C ILE A 12 3.58 11.55 0.73
N VAL A 13 3.11 12.58 1.44
CA VAL A 13 2.17 13.57 0.90
C VAL A 13 2.82 14.37 -0.23
N LYS A 14 4.08 14.78 -0.06
CA LYS A 14 4.82 15.51 -1.10
C LYS A 14 5.03 14.65 -2.34
N GLU A 15 5.36 13.37 -2.20
CA GLU A 15 5.49 12.45 -3.33
C GLU A 15 4.15 12.26 -4.06
N ALA A 16 3.04 12.11 -3.32
CA ALA A 16 1.69 12.00 -3.89
C ALA A 16 1.27 13.28 -4.65
N LEU A 17 1.60 14.47 -4.13
CA LEU A 17 1.35 15.75 -4.79
C LEU A 17 2.17 15.89 -6.07
N VAL A 18 3.45 15.53 -6.05
CA VAL A 18 4.32 15.59 -7.23
C VAL A 18 3.84 14.59 -8.29
N GLN A 19 3.41 13.38 -7.91
CA GLN A 19 2.78 12.45 -8.87
C GLN A 19 1.52 13.03 -9.51
N LYS A 20 0.69 13.73 -8.74
CA LYS A 20 -0.53 14.38 -9.24
C LYS A 20 -0.21 15.50 -10.22
N ASP A 21 0.79 16.32 -9.91
CA ASP A 21 1.21 17.45 -10.76
C ASP A 21 1.89 16.99 -12.06
N LEU A 22 2.76 15.99 -11.99
CA LEU A 22 3.38 15.36 -13.17
C LEU A 22 2.33 14.71 -14.07
N LYS A 23 1.30 14.08 -13.49
CA LYS A 23 0.19 13.49 -14.25
C LYS A 23 -0.67 14.57 -14.93
N ALA A 24 -0.95 15.68 -14.25
CA ALA A 24 -1.66 16.81 -14.83
C ALA A 24 -0.89 17.37 -16.04
N LYS A 25 0.44 17.43 -15.93
CA LYS A 25 1.36 17.91 -16.98
C LYS A 25 1.68 16.87 -18.07
N HIS A 26 1.07 15.67 -18.02
CA HIS A 26 1.35 14.56 -18.95
C HIS A 26 2.84 14.16 -19.02
N LEU A 27 3.59 14.41 -17.96
CA LEU A 27 5.02 14.10 -17.87
C LEU A 27 5.24 12.69 -17.29
N PRO A 28 6.31 11.99 -17.72
CA PRO A 28 6.64 10.67 -17.20
C PRO A 28 7.00 10.75 -15.71
N ILE A 29 6.37 9.89 -14.90
CA ILE A 29 6.65 9.81 -13.46
C ILE A 29 7.90 8.93 -13.26
N SER A 30 9.00 9.56 -12.84
CA SER A 30 10.27 8.89 -12.50
C SER A 30 10.08 7.83 -11.40
N ALA A 31 10.90 6.78 -11.42
CA ALA A 31 10.87 5.69 -10.45
C ALA A 31 11.12 6.16 -9.01
N GLU A 32 11.89 7.24 -8.83
CA GLU A 32 12.13 7.85 -7.51
C GLU A 32 10.85 8.35 -6.86
N HIS A 33 9.89 8.83 -7.66
CA HIS A 33 8.64 9.40 -7.17
C HIS A 33 7.54 8.34 -7.02
N LYS A 34 7.87 7.06 -7.19
CA LYS A 34 6.98 5.92 -6.95
C LYS A 34 7.41 5.14 -5.70
N LYS A 35 8.47 5.56 -5.02
CA LYS A 35 9.13 4.75 -3.99
C LYS A 35 8.23 4.57 -2.77
N TYR A 36 7.59 5.62 -2.27
CA TYR A 36 6.71 5.50 -1.10
C TYR A 36 5.37 4.85 -1.45
N ALA A 37 4.87 5.05 -2.67
CA ALA A 37 3.69 4.32 -3.16
C ALA A 37 3.93 2.81 -3.19
N ARG A 38 5.09 2.37 -3.70
CA ARG A 38 5.51 0.97 -3.69
C ARG A 38 5.69 0.44 -2.28
N LEU A 39 6.41 1.18 -1.43
CA LEU A 39 6.63 0.80 -0.04
C LEU A 39 5.32 0.62 0.72
N ALA A 40 4.37 1.53 0.55
CA ALA A 40 3.04 1.44 1.15
C ALA A 40 2.28 0.20 0.65
N GLY A 41 2.31 -0.07 -0.67
CA GLY A 41 1.71 -1.27 -1.24
C GLY A 41 2.31 -2.57 -0.68
N MET A 42 3.64 -2.61 -0.55
CA MET A 42 4.36 -3.75 0.01
C MET A 42 3.98 -4.00 1.47
N ILE A 43 3.92 -2.94 2.29
CA ILE A 43 3.51 -3.05 3.70
C ILE A 43 2.09 -3.60 3.80
N ILE A 44 1.15 -3.07 3.00
CA ILE A 44 -0.24 -3.55 2.98
C ILE A 44 -0.28 -5.02 2.58
N ALA A 45 0.42 -5.41 1.52
CA ALA A 45 0.46 -6.80 1.06
C ALA A 45 0.99 -7.76 2.13
N ILE A 46 2.08 -7.38 2.83
CA ILE A 46 2.67 -8.21 3.90
C ILE A 46 1.71 -8.32 5.09
N VAL A 47 1.18 -7.19 5.58
CA VAL A 47 0.29 -7.19 6.75
C VAL A 47 -1.00 -7.96 6.46
N SER A 48 -1.61 -7.76 5.28
CA SER A 48 -2.80 -8.49 4.89
C SER A 48 -2.54 -9.97 4.61
N GLY A 49 -1.39 -10.32 4.04
CA GLY A 49 -0.97 -11.72 3.85
C GLY A 49 -0.76 -12.45 5.18
N LEU A 50 -0.07 -11.81 6.14
CA LEU A 50 0.10 -12.35 7.50
C LEU A 50 -1.25 -12.50 8.21
N GLY A 51 -2.13 -11.49 8.10
CA GLY A 51 -3.49 -11.55 8.64
C GLY A 51 -4.28 -12.73 8.07
N CYS A 52 -4.21 -12.95 6.74
CA CYS A 52 -4.85 -14.10 6.10
C CYS A 52 -4.29 -15.43 6.63
N GLY A 53 -2.97 -15.54 6.81
CA GLY A 53 -2.33 -16.72 7.38
C GLY A 53 -2.81 -17.03 8.81
N ILE A 54 -2.91 -16.01 9.67
CA ILE A 54 -3.43 -16.15 11.03
C ILE A 54 -4.89 -16.61 11.03
N ILE A 55 -5.73 -16.01 10.18
CA ILE A 55 -7.14 -16.39 10.05
C ILE A 55 -7.28 -17.84 9.58
N LEU A 56 -6.46 -18.28 8.64
CA LEU A 56 -6.43 -19.68 8.20
C LEU A 56 -6.00 -20.62 9.32
N LEU A 57 -4.99 -20.24 10.12
CA LEU A 57 -4.52 -21.02 11.25
C LEU A 57 -5.62 -21.17 12.32
N ILE A 58 -6.31 -20.07 12.65
CA ILE A 58 -7.47 -20.09 13.56
C ILE A 58 -8.60 -20.95 12.98
N SER A 59 -8.89 -20.81 11.68
CA SER A 59 -9.92 -21.59 11.00
C SER A 59 -9.66 -23.09 11.10
N TYR A 60 -8.41 -23.49 10.91
CA TYR A 60 -7.95 -24.88 11.03
C TYR A 60 -8.09 -25.41 12.46
N THR A 61 -7.70 -24.61 13.47
CA THR A 61 -7.81 -25.04 14.88
C THR A 61 -9.24 -25.08 15.43
N SER A 62 -10.16 -24.32 14.83
CA SER A 62 -11.52 -24.14 15.35
C SER A 62 -12.59 -24.91 14.57
N ASP A 63 -12.21 -25.69 13.54
CA ASP A 63 -13.12 -26.35 12.58
C ASP A 63 -14.19 -25.41 11.99
N ARG A 64 -13.89 -24.11 11.93
CA ARG A 64 -14.79 -23.07 11.44
C ARG A 64 -14.09 -22.24 10.37
N ILE A 65 -14.67 -22.17 9.19
CA ILE A 65 -14.09 -21.43 8.07
C ILE A 65 -14.57 -19.97 8.13
N PHE A 66 -13.67 -19.05 8.43
CA PHE A 66 -13.95 -17.61 8.42
C PHE A 66 -13.84 -17.02 7.00
N VAL A 67 -14.70 -17.49 6.08
CA VAL A 67 -14.67 -17.15 4.64
C VAL A 67 -14.59 -15.64 4.39
N PHE A 68 -15.40 -14.85 5.12
CA PHE A 68 -15.42 -13.39 4.96
C PHE A 68 -14.08 -12.74 5.30
N ALA A 69 -13.42 -13.18 6.37
CA ALA A 69 -12.15 -12.60 6.81
C ALA A 69 -11.00 -13.00 5.88
N ILE A 70 -11.01 -14.23 5.35
CA ILE A 70 -10.05 -14.70 4.33
C ILE A 70 -10.20 -13.90 3.04
N LEU A 71 -11.44 -13.74 2.54
CA LEU A 71 -11.71 -12.95 1.33
C LEU A 71 -11.31 -11.49 1.51
N PHE A 72 -11.65 -10.87 2.64
CA PHE A 72 -11.32 -9.47 2.92
C PHE A 72 -9.81 -9.23 2.97
N THR A 73 -9.07 -10.08 3.70
CA THR A 73 -7.60 -9.99 3.77
C THR A 73 -6.93 -10.32 2.45
N GLY A 74 -7.45 -11.28 1.69
CA GLY A 74 -7.00 -11.58 0.33
C GLY A 74 -7.18 -10.42 -0.64
N VAL A 75 -8.34 -9.77 -0.64
CA VAL A 75 -8.60 -8.58 -1.47
C VAL A 75 -7.67 -7.42 -1.08
N LEU A 76 -7.47 -7.17 0.21
CA LEU A 76 -6.53 -6.14 0.67
C LEU A 76 -5.08 -6.46 0.26
N ALA A 77 -4.66 -7.72 0.33
CA ALA A 77 -3.35 -8.15 -0.12
C ALA A 77 -3.17 -7.92 -1.64
N LEU A 78 -4.20 -8.24 -2.44
CA LEU A 78 -4.21 -7.96 -3.88
C LEU A 78 -4.14 -6.46 -4.19
N ILE A 79 -4.86 -5.61 -3.45
CA ILE A 79 -4.80 -4.16 -3.62
C ILE A 79 -3.41 -3.63 -3.22
N GLY A 80 -2.84 -4.11 -2.12
CA GLY A 80 -1.48 -3.79 -1.70
C GLY A 80 -0.44 -4.19 -2.77
N PHE A 81 -0.58 -5.40 -3.32
CA PHE A 81 0.28 -5.88 -4.40
C PHE A 81 0.11 -5.07 -5.69
N ALA A 82 -1.12 -4.75 -6.08
CA ALA A 82 -1.39 -3.89 -7.24
C ALA A 82 -0.79 -2.48 -7.05
N GLN A 83 -0.83 -1.94 -5.84
CA GLN A 83 -0.20 -0.67 -5.46
C GLN A 83 1.34 -0.77 -5.49
N PHE A 84 1.91 -1.91 -5.10
CA PHE A 84 3.34 -2.21 -5.23
C PHE A 84 3.80 -2.30 -6.68
N VAL A 85 3.09 -3.05 -7.53
CA VAL A 85 3.45 -3.20 -8.95
C VAL A 85 3.28 -1.87 -9.70
N SER A 86 2.13 -1.22 -9.52
CA SER A 86 1.80 0.01 -10.25
C SER A 86 2.60 1.22 -9.75
N GLY A 87 3.10 1.18 -8.51
CA GLY A 87 3.73 2.34 -7.86
C GLY A 87 2.79 3.55 -7.75
N ARG A 88 1.48 3.30 -7.67
CA ARG A 88 0.42 4.30 -7.58
C ARG A 88 -0.32 4.12 -6.27
N HIS A 89 -0.56 5.20 -5.55
CA HIS A 89 -1.43 5.18 -4.37
C HIS A 89 -2.89 4.90 -4.81
N ILE A 90 -3.34 3.67 -4.61
CA ILE A 90 -4.73 3.25 -4.88
C ILE A 90 -5.59 3.54 -3.65
N LEU A 91 -5.09 3.20 -2.46
CA LEU A 91 -5.80 3.37 -1.18
C LEU A 91 -5.67 4.77 -0.56
N THR A 92 -4.67 5.56 -0.95
CA THR A 92 -4.33 6.84 -0.28
C THR A 92 -4.86 8.08 -1.04
N ARG A 93 -5.98 7.95 -1.76
CA ARG A 93 -6.44 8.97 -2.73
C ARG A 93 -7.37 10.06 -2.19
N ARG A 94 -7.38 10.31 -0.88
CA ARG A 94 -8.09 11.45 -0.27
C ARG A 94 -7.18 12.19 0.70
#